data_AF-A0A3A0D0X0-F1
#
_entry.id   AF-A0A3A0D0X0-F1
#
_cell.length_a   1.000
_cell.length_b   1.000
_cell.length_c   1.000
_cell.angle_alpha   90.00
_cell.angle_beta   90.00
_cell.angle_gamma   90.00
#
_symmetry.space_group_name_H-M   'P 1'
#
loop_
_entity.id
_entity.type
_entity.pdbx_description
1 polymer ?
#
loop_
_entity_poly.entity_id
_entity_poly.type
_entity_poly.pdbx_seq_one_letter_code
_entity_poly.pdbx_strand_id
1 'polypeptide(L)'
;MLELKTKSDNVRYFLEAEVPTNLVISWSLNTPTIIANEEHFTASLEKRLAAARQVADRGMGVAFHFHPMVYYDQWQEDYPAIATELLQRFDPAEVRFISFGSVTLIKPVLQKMRALGHATKISQMEMVPDPHGKLTYPDEIKVAMFQRMYQAFAPWHNEVFFYLCMEKAGIWEQSFGYVYPDNETFEAEFGRRTMRR
;
A
#
# COMPACT_ATOMS: atom_id res chain seq x y z
N MET A 1 -0.71 2.78 18.78
CA MET A 1 -0.26 3.63 17.65
C MET A 1 -1.49 4.21 16.97
N LEU A 2 -1.43 5.46 16.54
CA LEU A 2 -2.43 6.08 15.68
C LEU A 2 -1.84 6.26 14.29
N GLU A 3 -2.56 5.85 13.25
CA GLU A 3 -2.15 6.03 11.86
C GLU A 3 -3.07 7.03 11.16
N LEU A 4 -2.48 8.00 10.45
CA LEU A 4 -3.19 8.88 9.53
C LEU A 4 -2.71 8.63 8.11
N LYS A 5 -3.57 8.04 7.28
CA LYS A 5 -3.27 7.71 5.88
C LYS A 5 -3.77 8.77 4.91
N THR A 6 -2.95 9.12 3.92
CA THR A 6 -3.27 10.15 2.92
C THR A 6 -2.80 9.80 1.50
N LYS A 7 -3.31 10.57 0.52
CA LYS A 7 -2.82 10.68 -0.87
C LYS A 7 -2.41 12.13 -1.21
N SER A 8 -2.29 12.98 -0.19
CA SER A 8 -1.97 14.41 -0.30
C SER A 8 -0.50 14.67 0.05
N ASP A 9 0.01 15.80 -0.43
CA ASP A 9 1.29 16.40 -0.06
C ASP A 9 1.15 17.47 1.04
N ASN A 10 -0.07 17.76 1.49
CA ASN A 10 -0.32 18.76 2.53
C ASN A 10 0.02 18.22 3.93
N VAL A 11 1.29 18.34 4.31
CA VAL A 11 1.82 17.92 5.62
C VAL A 11 2.15 19.07 6.56
N ARG A 12 1.88 20.32 6.17
CA ARG A 12 2.34 21.53 6.89
C ARG A 12 2.10 21.48 8.39
N TYR A 13 0.92 21.02 8.82
CA TYR A 13 0.59 20.90 10.23
C TYR A 13 1.59 20.04 11.01
N PHE A 14 1.98 18.89 10.47
CA PHE A 14 2.98 18.00 11.08
C PHE A 14 4.40 18.60 11.06
N LEU A 15 4.62 19.61 10.22
CA LEU A 15 5.86 20.36 10.13
C LEU A 15 5.91 21.61 11.02
N GLU A 16 4.85 21.91 11.76
CA GLU A 16 4.79 23.12 12.59
C GLU A 16 4.41 22.79 14.03
N ALA A 17 3.60 21.75 14.23
CA ALA A 17 3.12 21.33 15.54
C ALA A 17 4.04 20.28 16.19
N GLU A 18 4.05 20.25 17.52
CA GLU A 18 4.50 19.09 18.27
C GLU A 18 3.46 17.97 18.13
N VAL A 19 3.94 16.78 17.77
CA VAL A 19 3.10 15.63 17.46
C VAL A 19 3.45 14.46 18.40
N PRO A 20 2.45 13.71 18.89
CA PRO A 20 2.71 12.53 19.70
C PRO A 20 3.56 11.50 18.95
N THR A 21 4.48 10.86 19.64
CA THR A 21 5.42 9.91 19.00
C THR A 21 4.81 8.58 18.61
N ASN A 22 3.59 8.32 19.06
CA ASN A 22 2.80 7.14 18.67
C ASN A 22 1.94 7.42 17.43
N LEU A 23 2.14 8.56 16.76
CA LEU A 23 1.52 8.93 15.49
C LEU A 23 2.41 8.49 14.32
N VAL A 24 1.81 7.80 13.35
CA VAL A 24 2.42 7.43 12.08
C VAL A 24 1.63 8.09 10.96
N ILE A 25 2.33 8.77 10.05
CA ILE A 25 1.71 9.29 8.83
C ILE A 25 2.02 8.34 7.70
N SER A 26 1.00 7.93 6.96
CA SER A 26 1.19 6.96 5.89
C SER A 26 0.65 7.46 4.57
N TRP A 27 1.27 6.99 3.49
CA TRP A 27 0.86 7.32 2.13
C TRP A 27 0.36 6.09 1.41
N SER A 28 -0.80 6.23 0.77
CA SER A 28 -1.13 5.33 -0.33
C SER A 28 -0.25 5.67 -1.52
N LEU A 29 0.56 4.73 -1.98
CA LEU A 29 1.39 4.86 -3.17
C LEU A 29 0.81 4.04 -4.32
N ASN A 30 1.00 4.54 -5.52
CA ASN A 30 0.66 3.84 -6.75
C ASN A 30 1.62 4.29 -7.86
N THR A 31 1.62 3.59 -8.99
CA THR A 31 2.47 3.95 -10.11
C THR A 31 2.01 5.28 -10.72
N PRO A 32 2.91 6.07 -11.33
CA PRO A 32 2.53 7.30 -12.01
C PRO A 32 1.39 7.08 -13.03
N THR A 33 1.42 5.95 -13.73
CA THR A 33 0.37 5.49 -14.65
C THR A 33 -0.99 5.40 -13.96
N ILE A 34 -1.08 4.71 -12.82
CA ILE A 34 -2.36 4.57 -12.10
C ILE A 34 -2.79 5.91 -11.49
N ILE A 35 -1.87 6.69 -10.92
CA ILE A 35 -2.22 7.99 -10.33
C ILE A 35 -2.82 8.92 -11.38
N ALA A 36 -2.21 9.00 -12.57
CA ALA A 36 -2.68 9.89 -13.63
C ALA A 36 -4.06 9.49 -14.19
N ASN A 37 -4.35 8.19 -14.25
CA ASN A 37 -5.56 7.68 -14.91
C ASN A 37 -6.73 7.39 -13.95
N GLU A 38 -6.46 7.08 -12.67
CA GLU A 38 -7.48 6.57 -11.75
C GLU A 38 -7.55 7.32 -10.41
N GLU A 39 -6.52 8.09 -10.01
CA GLU A 39 -6.49 8.81 -8.73
C GLU A 39 -6.64 10.34 -8.89
N HIS A 40 -7.73 10.78 -9.53
CA HIS A 40 -8.00 12.21 -9.74
C HIS A 40 -8.03 13.01 -8.43
N PHE A 41 -7.59 14.28 -8.51
CA PHE A 41 -7.56 15.23 -7.39
C PHE A 41 -6.67 14.80 -6.21
N THR A 42 -5.65 13.98 -6.48
CA THR A 42 -4.64 13.58 -5.49
C THR A 42 -3.25 14.05 -5.90
N ALA A 43 -2.29 14.00 -4.97
CA ALA A 43 -0.90 14.35 -5.26
C ALA A 43 -0.24 13.28 -6.15
N SER A 44 0.75 13.68 -6.96
CA SER A 44 1.58 12.74 -7.73
C SER A 44 2.44 11.87 -6.81
N LEU A 45 3.00 10.77 -7.34
CA LEU A 45 3.92 9.91 -6.59
C LEU A 45 5.07 10.71 -5.97
N GLU A 46 5.75 11.53 -6.78
CA GLU A 46 6.87 12.36 -6.31
C GLU A 46 6.46 13.30 -5.17
N LYS A 47 5.30 13.96 -5.29
CA LYS A 47 4.79 14.85 -4.24
C LYS A 47 4.48 14.11 -2.94
N ARG A 48 3.93 12.88 -3.03
CA ARG A 48 3.69 12.02 -1.86
C ARG A 48 5.01 11.62 -1.20
N LEU A 49 6.00 11.18 -1.99
CA LEU A 49 7.32 10.80 -1.49
C LEU A 49 8.07 11.97 -0.86
N ALA A 50 8.02 13.15 -1.48
CA ALA A 50 8.62 14.38 -0.93
C ALA A 50 7.97 14.79 0.40
N ALA A 51 6.63 14.71 0.50
CA ALA A 51 5.92 14.97 1.75
C ALA A 51 6.26 13.95 2.84
N ALA A 52 6.35 12.67 2.47
CA ALA A 52 6.78 11.61 3.39
C ALA A 52 8.20 11.82 3.89
N ARG A 53 9.11 12.25 3.02
CA ARG A 53 10.50 12.59 3.37
C ARG A 53 10.55 13.72 4.40
N GLN A 54 9.82 14.82 4.17
CA GLN A 54 9.75 15.94 5.12
C GLN A 54 9.22 15.53 6.51
N VAL A 55 8.26 14.61 6.54
CA VAL A 55 7.72 14.06 7.80
C VAL A 55 8.75 13.16 8.49
N ALA A 56 9.42 12.29 7.75
CA ALA A 56 10.47 11.43 8.29
C ALA A 56 11.68 12.25 8.78
N ASP A 57 12.04 13.37 8.13
CA ASP A 57 13.10 14.29 8.56
C ASP A 57 12.83 14.93 9.93
N ARG A 58 11.56 14.97 10.38
CA ARG A 58 11.18 15.35 11.75
C ARG A 58 11.30 14.22 12.77
N GLY A 59 11.81 13.06 12.36
CA GLY A 59 11.87 11.86 13.20
C GLY A 59 10.50 11.20 13.43
N MET A 60 9.48 11.56 12.64
CA MET A 60 8.19 10.88 12.69
C MET A 60 8.25 9.56 11.94
N GLY A 61 7.53 8.55 12.42
CA GLY A 61 7.37 7.29 11.69
C GLY A 61 6.51 7.49 10.45
N VAL A 62 6.96 6.94 9.32
CA VAL A 62 6.20 6.89 8.07
C VAL A 62 5.81 5.45 7.71
N ALA A 63 4.79 5.29 6.87
CA ALA A 63 4.41 3.99 6.33
C ALA A 63 3.86 4.11 4.91
N PHE A 64 3.90 3.02 4.15
CA PHE A 64 3.50 3.03 2.74
C PHE A 64 2.51 1.91 2.43
N HIS A 65 1.40 2.28 1.78
CA HIS A 65 0.35 1.35 1.38
C HIS A 65 0.27 1.28 -0.14
N PHE A 66 0.51 0.11 -0.70
CA PHE A 66 0.16 -0.21 -2.09
C PHE A 66 -1.20 -0.89 -2.08
N HIS A 67 -2.24 -0.10 -1.81
CA HIS A 67 -3.60 -0.60 -1.76
C HIS A 67 -4.56 0.42 -2.39
N PRO A 68 -5.11 0.11 -3.58
CA PRO A 68 -4.89 -1.11 -4.35
C PRO A 68 -3.62 -1.09 -5.21
N MET A 69 -2.92 -2.23 -5.28
CA MET A 69 -2.11 -2.60 -6.45
C MET A 69 -3.05 -2.95 -7.61
N VAL A 70 -2.73 -2.42 -8.79
CA VAL A 70 -3.56 -2.51 -10.00
C VAL A 70 -2.80 -3.25 -11.10
N TYR A 71 -3.43 -4.23 -11.71
CA TYR A 71 -2.85 -5.05 -12.79
C TYR A 71 -3.01 -4.37 -14.15
N TYR A 72 -1.91 -4.14 -14.88
CA TYR A 72 -1.87 -3.56 -16.23
C TYR A 72 -0.52 -3.86 -16.90
N ASP A 73 -0.42 -3.82 -18.23
CA ASP A 73 0.74 -4.34 -18.99
C ASP A 73 2.16 -4.03 -18.44
N GLN A 74 2.41 -2.85 -17.86
CA GLN A 74 3.74 -2.44 -17.32
C GLN A 74 3.86 -2.53 -15.78
N TRP A 75 2.95 -3.24 -15.11
CA TRP A 75 2.94 -3.36 -13.66
C TRP A 75 4.24 -3.99 -13.11
N GLN A 76 4.88 -4.88 -13.89
CA GLN A 76 6.05 -5.65 -13.46
C GLN A 76 7.31 -4.80 -13.31
N GLU A 77 7.40 -3.70 -14.04
CA GLU A 77 8.47 -2.71 -14.00
C GLU A 77 8.11 -1.54 -13.08
N ASP A 78 6.89 -1.01 -13.22
CA ASP A 78 6.50 0.23 -12.57
C ASP A 78 6.39 0.10 -11.04
N TYR A 79 5.92 -1.03 -10.50
CA TYR A 79 5.83 -1.21 -9.05
C TYR A 79 7.21 -1.37 -8.38
N PRO A 80 8.11 -2.26 -8.85
CA PRO A 80 9.47 -2.34 -8.32
C PRO A 80 10.28 -1.04 -8.44
N ALA A 81 9.98 -0.18 -9.42
CA ALA A 81 10.58 1.15 -9.50
C ALA A 81 10.22 2.01 -8.28
N ILE A 82 8.99 1.93 -7.77
CA ILE A 82 8.61 2.63 -6.53
C ILE A 82 9.36 2.07 -5.32
N ALA A 83 9.51 0.74 -5.23
CA ALA A 83 10.31 0.14 -4.17
C ALA A 83 11.75 0.64 -4.20
N THR A 84 12.34 0.76 -5.40
CA THR A 84 13.69 1.33 -5.60
C THR A 84 13.78 2.76 -5.07
N GLU A 85 12.82 3.62 -5.39
CA GLU A 85 12.77 5.00 -4.89
C GLU A 85 12.68 5.05 -3.35
N LEU A 86 11.88 4.16 -2.75
CA LEU A 86 11.76 4.10 -1.29
C LEU A 86 13.06 3.65 -0.62
N LEU A 87 13.70 2.60 -1.14
CA LEU A 87 14.99 2.10 -0.66
C LEU A 87 16.10 3.17 -0.73
N GLN A 88 16.03 4.09 -1.68
CA GLN A 88 17.02 5.17 -1.84
C GLN A 88 16.77 6.40 -0.97
N ARG A 89 15.50 6.68 -0.64
CA ARG A 89 15.08 7.93 0.02
C ARG A 89 14.86 7.81 1.52
N PHE A 90 14.70 6.60 2.04
CA PHE A 90 14.34 6.36 3.43
C PHE A 90 15.30 5.35 4.08
N ASP A 91 15.58 5.58 5.35
CA ASP A 91 16.18 4.57 6.20
C ASP A 91 15.07 3.61 6.69
N PRO A 92 15.30 2.28 6.72
CA PRO A 92 14.28 1.33 7.17
C PRO A 92 13.77 1.61 8.58
N ALA A 93 14.56 2.22 9.48
CA ALA A 93 14.11 2.59 10.83
C ALA A 93 13.06 3.71 10.85
N GLU A 94 12.95 4.50 9.78
CA GLU A 94 11.93 5.53 9.60
C GLU A 94 10.59 4.93 9.17
N VAL A 95 10.63 3.78 8.49
CA VAL A 95 9.47 3.13 7.88
C VAL A 95 8.89 2.08 8.80
N ARG A 96 7.73 2.37 9.39
CA ARG A 96 7.08 1.48 10.37
C ARG A 96 6.55 0.21 9.72
N PHE A 97 5.93 0.32 8.55
CA PHE A 97 5.41 -0.83 7.82
C PHE A 97 5.11 -0.49 6.36
N ILE A 98 5.03 -1.55 5.56
CA ILE A 98 4.58 -1.51 4.17
C ILE A 98 3.46 -2.53 4.00
N SER A 99 2.39 -2.13 3.33
CA SER A 99 1.24 -3.01 3.07
C SER A 99 0.96 -3.16 1.58
N PHE A 100 0.51 -4.34 1.18
CA PHE A 100 0.01 -4.59 -0.17
C PHE A 100 -1.45 -5.03 -0.12
N GLY A 101 -2.24 -4.67 -1.12
CA GLY A 101 -3.60 -5.20 -1.27
C GLY A 101 -4.08 -5.04 -2.70
N SER A 102 -5.00 -5.88 -3.12
CA SER A 102 -5.52 -5.89 -4.49
C SER A 102 -6.77 -5.03 -4.64
N VAL A 103 -7.14 -4.70 -5.88
CA VAL A 103 -8.43 -4.07 -6.17
C VAL A 103 -9.55 -4.98 -5.67
N THR A 104 -10.48 -4.41 -4.90
CA THR A 104 -11.70 -5.09 -4.46
C THR A 104 -12.90 -4.15 -4.66
N LEU A 105 -13.89 -4.60 -5.44
CA LEU A 105 -15.09 -3.83 -5.77
C LEU A 105 -16.35 -4.58 -5.33
N ILE A 106 -17.25 -3.89 -4.64
CA ILE A 106 -18.60 -4.40 -4.39
C ILE A 106 -19.52 -4.05 -5.58
N LYS A 107 -20.51 -4.90 -5.85
CA LYS A 107 -21.47 -4.69 -6.97
C LYS A 107 -22.08 -3.28 -7.01
N PRO A 108 -22.51 -2.67 -5.88
CA PRO A 108 -23.05 -1.31 -5.89
C PRO A 108 -22.04 -0.24 -6.33
N VAL A 109 -20.76 -0.40 -5.96
CA VAL A 109 -19.70 0.53 -6.37
C VAL A 109 -19.46 0.42 -7.87
N LEU A 110 -19.38 -0.79 -8.41
CA LEU A 110 -19.22 -1.01 -9.86
C LEU A 110 -20.39 -0.43 -10.66
N GLN A 111 -21.63 -0.61 -10.18
CA GLN A 111 -22.82 0.00 -10.79
C GLN A 111 -22.75 1.53 -10.79
N LYS A 112 -22.35 2.12 -9.66
CA LYS A 112 -22.20 3.58 -9.54
C LYS A 112 -21.09 4.12 -10.44
N MET A 113 -19.94 3.43 -10.52
CA MET A 113 -18.85 3.81 -11.43
C MET A 113 -19.32 3.84 -12.89
N ARG A 114 -20.06 2.82 -13.32
CA ARG A 114 -20.65 2.77 -14.67
C ARG A 114 -21.66 3.89 -14.92
N ALA A 115 -22.50 4.18 -13.93
CA ALA A 115 -23.52 5.24 -14.03
C ALA A 115 -22.90 6.66 -14.09
N LEU A 116 -21.78 6.90 -13.42
CA LEU A 116 -21.06 8.17 -13.47
C LEU A 116 -20.39 8.42 -14.84
N GLY A 117 -20.12 7.35 -15.61
CA GLY A 117 -19.58 7.45 -16.97
C GLY A 117 -18.15 7.98 -17.05
N HIS A 118 -17.42 8.06 -15.94
CA HIS A 118 -16.00 8.39 -15.96
C HIS A 118 -15.20 7.31 -16.68
N ALA A 119 -14.23 7.73 -17.49
CA ALA A 119 -13.29 6.80 -18.10
C ALA A 119 -12.48 6.10 -16.98
N THR A 120 -12.57 4.78 -16.92
CA THR A 120 -11.78 3.95 -15.99
C THR A 120 -11.47 2.62 -16.67
N LYS A 121 -10.23 2.16 -16.52
CA LYS A 121 -9.81 0.83 -16.99
C LYS A 121 -9.96 -0.22 -15.90
N ILE A 122 -10.15 0.17 -14.64
CA ILE A 122 -10.35 -0.78 -13.52
C ILE A 122 -11.51 -1.73 -13.80
N SER A 123 -12.62 -1.23 -14.35
CA SER A 123 -13.80 -2.05 -14.64
C SER A 123 -13.64 -3.02 -15.83
N GLN A 124 -12.55 -2.91 -16.58
CA GLN A 124 -12.24 -3.73 -17.77
C GLN A 124 -11.31 -4.90 -17.44
N MET A 125 -10.76 -4.93 -16.22
CA MET A 125 -9.87 -6.01 -15.78
C MET A 125 -10.66 -7.29 -15.51
N GLU A 126 -10.01 -8.43 -15.72
CA GLU A 126 -10.58 -9.72 -15.35
C GLU A 126 -10.70 -9.80 -13.82
N MET A 127 -11.94 -9.94 -13.35
CA MET A 127 -12.25 -10.03 -11.91
C MET A 127 -13.09 -11.26 -11.63
N VAL A 128 -12.77 -11.90 -10.51
CA VAL A 128 -13.48 -13.06 -9.95
C VAL A 128 -14.16 -12.66 -8.64
N PRO A 129 -15.29 -13.29 -8.28
CA PRO A 129 -15.92 -13.07 -6.98
C PRO A 129 -15.08 -13.70 -5.85
N ASP A 130 -14.94 -12.97 -4.75
CA ASP A 130 -14.47 -13.49 -3.47
C ASP A 130 -15.61 -14.26 -2.76
N PRO A 131 -15.33 -14.97 -1.65
CA PRO A 131 -16.35 -15.70 -0.89
C PRO A 131 -17.52 -14.83 -0.36
N HIS A 132 -17.35 -13.51 -0.32
CA HIS A 132 -18.35 -12.53 0.12
C HIS A 132 -19.06 -11.84 -1.06
N GLY A 133 -18.81 -12.27 -2.29
CA GLY A 133 -19.40 -11.72 -3.51
C GLY A 133 -18.84 -10.38 -3.97
N LYS A 134 -17.71 -9.93 -3.41
CA LYS A 134 -16.93 -8.79 -3.90
C LYS A 134 -16.09 -9.24 -5.09
N LEU A 135 -15.86 -8.37 -6.06
CA LEU A 135 -15.03 -8.66 -7.23
C LEU A 135 -13.58 -8.26 -6.96
N THR A 136 -12.64 -9.14 -7.27
CA THR A 136 -11.20 -8.92 -7.10
C THR A 136 -10.42 -9.69 -8.17
N TYR A 137 -9.10 -9.59 -8.22
CA TYR A 137 -8.30 -10.34 -9.19
C TYR A 137 -8.26 -11.85 -8.90
N PRO A 138 -8.07 -12.69 -9.93
CA PRO A 138 -7.62 -14.07 -9.75
C PRO A 138 -6.43 -14.15 -8.79
N ASP A 139 -6.36 -15.21 -7.99
CA ASP A 139 -5.33 -15.35 -6.95
C ASP A 139 -3.92 -15.39 -7.56
N GLU A 140 -3.78 -15.98 -8.74
CA GLU A 140 -2.50 -16.09 -9.46
C GLU A 140 -1.95 -14.71 -9.81
N ILE A 141 -2.84 -13.78 -10.21
CA ILE A 141 -2.46 -12.39 -10.48
C ILE A 141 -2.05 -11.70 -9.18
N LYS A 142 -2.82 -11.86 -8.10
CA LYS A 142 -2.48 -11.28 -6.79
C LYS A 142 -1.13 -11.75 -6.29
N VAL A 143 -0.90 -13.06 -6.29
CA VAL A 143 0.36 -13.68 -5.86
C VAL A 143 1.51 -13.14 -6.71
N ALA A 144 1.38 -13.11 -8.03
CA ALA A 144 2.43 -12.58 -8.91
C ALA A 144 2.78 -11.12 -8.58
N MET A 145 1.77 -10.28 -8.38
CA MET A 145 1.96 -8.86 -8.04
C MET A 145 2.62 -8.67 -6.68
N PHE A 146 2.10 -9.33 -5.64
CA PHE A 146 2.61 -9.19 -4.29
C PHE A 146 4.01 -9.78 -4.14
N GLN A 147 4.27 -10.95 -4.73
CA GLN A 147 5.59 -11.58 -4.69
C GLN A 147 6.63 -10.71 -5.39
N ARG A 148 6.31 -10.16 -6.57
CA ARG A 148 7.22 -9.28 -7.30
C ARG A 148 7.55 -8.01 -6.51
N MET A 149 6.54 -7.37 -5.92
CA MET A 149 6.73 -6.17 -5.11
C MET A 149 7.50 -6.48 -3.82
N TYR A 150 7.16 -7.58 -3.14
CA TYR A 150 7.86 -8.03 -1.94
C TYR A 150 9.34 -8.29 -2.22
N GLN A 151 9.67 -9.01 -3.29
CA GLN A 151 11.06 -9.26 -3.70
C GLN A 151 11.84 -7.98 -4.00
N ALA A 152 11.18 -6.94 -4.53
CA ALA A 152 11.82 -5.65 -4.77
C ALA A 152 12.28 -4.97 -3.46
N PHE A 153 11.68 -5.32 -2.32
CA PHE A 153 12.08 -4.89 -0.98
C PHE A 153 12.98 -5.91 -0.24
N ALA A 154 13.66 -6.82 -0.94
CA ALA A 154 14.56 -7.80 -0.31
C ALA A 154 15.51 -7.22 0.76
N PRO A 155 16.12 -6.02 0.58
CA PRO A 155 16.95 -5.43 1.62
C PRO A 155 16.22 -5.17 2.95
N TRP A 156 14.91 -4.90 2.92
CA TRP A 156 14.12 -4.50 4.09
C TRP A 156 13.34 -5.62 4.77
N HIS A 157 13.36 -6.86 4.28
CA HIS A 157 12.51 -7.96 4.80
C HIS A 157 12.66 -8.19 6.32
N ASN A 158 13.84 -7.97 6.88
CA ASN A 158 14.10 -8.15 8.31
C ASN A 158 14.05 -6.84 9.11
N GLU A 159 13.89 -5.70 8.44
CA GLU A 159 13.97 -4.38 9.04
C GLU A 159 12.60 -3.71 9.13
N VAL A 160 11.81 -3.81 8.06
CA VAL A 160 10.47 -3.23 7.95
C VAL A 160 9.40 -4.31 8.09
N PHE A 161 8.26 -3.95 8.67
CA PHE A 161 7.13 -4.87 8.79
C PHE A 161 6.29 -4.90 7.50
N PHE A 162 6.09 -6.07 6.90
CA PHE A 162 5.26 -6.26 5.70
C PHE A 162 3.98 -7.03 6.02
N TYR A 163 2.86 -6.62 5.42
CA TYR A 163 1.59 -7.34 5.53
C TYR A 163 0.71 -7.22 4.29
N LEU A 164 -0.18 -8.19 4.08
CA LEU A 164 -1.23 -8.11 3.05
C LEU A 164 -2.56 -7.66 3.66
N CYS A 165 -3.22 -6.68 3.05
CA CYS A 165 -4.50 -6.16 3.47
C CYS A 165 -5.64 -7.09 3.02
N MET A 166 -6.35 -7.72 3.96
CA MET A 166 -7.58 -8.49 3.69
C MET A 166 -7.41 -9.65 2.71
N GLU A 167 -6.21 -10.23 2.61
CA GLU A 167 -5.93 -11.37 1.74
C GLU A 167 -5.91 -12.69 2.52
N LYS A 168 -6.30 -13.77 1.84
CA LYS A 168 -6.39 -15.11 2.42
C LYS A 168 -5.03 -15.75 2.67
N ALA A 169 -4.97 -16.68 3.62
CA ALA A 169 -3.73 -17.33 4.07
C ALA A 169 -2.87 -17.90 2.93
N GLY A 170 -3.47 -18.59 1.96
CA GLY A 170 -2.72 -19.16 0.83
C GLY A 170 -2.02 -18.13 -0.07
N ILE A 171 -2.51 -16.88 -0.12
CA ILE A 171 -1.83 -15.79 -0.86
C ILE A 171 -0.61 -15.30 -0.07
N TRP A 172 -0.72 -15.21 1.25
CA TRP A 172 0.40 -14.85 2.13
C TRP A 172 1.56 -15.83 2.00
N GLU A 173 1.27 -17.13 2.13
CA GLU A 173 2.28 -18.19 2.03
C GLU A 173 3.02 -18.14 0.69
N GLN A 174 2.29 -17.96 -0.42
CA GLN A 174 2.89 -17.92 -1.76
C GLN A 174 3.63 -16.60 -2.04
N SER A 175 3.17 -15.48 -1.48
CA SER A 175 3.74 -14.16 -1.76
C SER A 175 4.95 -13.84 -0.88
N PHE A 176 4.83 -14.10 0.43
CA PHE A 176 5.82 -13.73 1.44
C PHE A 176 6.61 -14.92 1.98
N GLY A 177 6.14 -16.16 1.77
CA GLY A 177 6.74 -17.36 2.36
C GLY A 177 6.32 -17.62 3.81
N TYR A 178 5.39 -16.82 4.36
CA TYR A 178 4.86 -16.99 5.70
C TYR A 178 3.42 -16.49 5.79
N VAL A 179 2.71 -16.91 6.83
CA VAL A 179 1.36 -16.46 7.17
C VAL A 179 1.19 -16.47 8.69
N TYR A 180 0.34 -15.58 9.20
CA TYR A 180 -0.08 -15.61 10.60
C TYR A 180 -1.26 -16.58 10.78
N PRO A 181 -1.29 -17.37 11.87
CA PRO A 181 -2.35 -18.36 12.08
C PRO A 181 -3.73 -17.73 12.29
N ASP A 182 -3.77 -16.53 12.88
CA ASP A 182 -4.98 -15.77 13.17
C ASP A 182 -4.68 -14.26 13.26
N ASN A 183 -5.76 -13.47 13.32
CA ASN A 183 -5.67 -12.02 13.39
C ASN A 183 -5.08 -11.53 14.73
N GLU A 184 -5.31 -12.24 15.83
CA GLU A 184 -4.79 -11.84 17.15
C GLU A 184 -3.25 -11.90 17.17
N THR A 185 -2.69 -12.96 16.61
CA THR A 185 -1.24 -13.15 16.47
C THR A 185 -0.65 -12.11 15.52
N PHE A 186 -1.32 -11.84 14.40
CA PHE A 186 -0.92 -10.77 13.48
C PHE A 186 -0.90 -9.41 14.17
N GLU A 187 -1.98 -9.03 14.87
CA GLU A 187 -2.12 -7.73 15.54
C GLU A 187 -1.08 -7.56 16.66
N ALA A 188 -0.84 -8.61 17.44
CA ALA A 188 0.20 -8.62 18.47
C ALA A 188 1.59 -8.39 17.88
N GLU A 189 1.91 -9.07 16.77
CA GLU A 189 3.20 -8.91 16.09
C GLU A 189 3.36 -7.53 15.44
N PHE A 190 2.31 -7.07 14.75
CA PHE A 190 2.25 -5.75 14.16
C PHE A 190 2.47 -4.67 15.23
N GLY A 191 1.74 -4.72 16.34
CA GLY A 191 1.92 -3.79 17.45
C GLY A 191 3.34 -3.83 18.03
N ARG A 192 3.90 -5.02 18.23
CA ARG A 192 5.25 -5.20 18.77
C ARG A 192 6.34 -4.64 17.86
N ARG A 193 6.26 -4.87 16.55
CA ARG A 193 7.29 -4.46 15.58
C ARG A 193 7.16 -3.01 15.13
N THR A 194 5.94 -2.48 15.03
CA THR A 194 5.71 -1.12 14.53
C THR A 194 5.75 -0.04 15.61
N MET A 195 5.53 -0.40 16.89
CA MET A 195 5.57 0.57 18.00
C MET A 195 6.92 0.69 18.71
N ARG A 196 7.91 -0.15 18.35
CA ARG A 196 9.28 -0.02 18.90
C ARG A 196 9.98 1.18 18.25
N ARG A 197 10.55 2.04 19.08
CA ARG A 197 11.50 3.08 18.67
C ARG A 197 12.89 2.49 18.60
#